data_AF-A0A671M1R8-F1
#
_entry.id   AF-A0A671M1R8-F1
#
_cell.length_a   1.000
_cell.length_b   1.000
_cell.length_c   1.000
_cell.angle_alpha   90.00
_cell.angle_beta   90.00
_cell.angle_gamma   90.00
#
_symmetry.space_group_name_H-M   'P 1'
#
loop_
_entity.id
_entity.type
_entity.pdbx_description
1 polymer ?
#
loop_
_entity_poly.entity_id
_entity_poly.type
_entity_poly.pdbx_seq_one_letter_code
_entity_poly.pdbx_strand_id
1 'polypeptide(L)'
;MAYCCVPGCRLFSRQNKENTSFHKFPQDKELQKTWIVKIRRDIGPNFQITKNTRVCSKHFFPECFSRTLTGIRKLKEVKQIYFSNDMPNTDHDYCVEPMTTEEQLVAAREEISRLSAENEALKSHQFGIQNFMSNPKLIQFYTGFPDFDTLRAVFLALQPTAQSMASWAQVQRISATNQHTLRVGFQAQHLSLFNQFFMFLCRIRLGLLEQDLALRFNISQSTVSRICVTWANYLYFMLGSLPIWPSRAAVDELMPEYFKALYPKTRVILDCTEVRVQTASSKVLNSETYSHYKGTTTLKSLVGISPDGSMTFVSSLYTGSISDKEITKSSVILNLLEEGDAVMADKGFLIKDLLDEIHATVVIPPFLCPIGTVQIHIERAIRRIKEYHIFDRVIPLSLAGSVNHLWTVCGILTNFQGPLC
;
A
#
# COMPACT_ATOMS: atom_id res chain seq x y z
N MET A 1 37.00 17.28 53.42
CA MET A 1 37.20 17.42 51.96
C MET A 1 36.73 18.81 51.57
N ALA A 2 37.57 19.61 50.91
CA ALA A 2 37.21 20.99 50.58
C ALA A 2 36.66 21.06 49.15
N TYR A 3 35.47 21.65 48.99
CA TYR A 3 34.85 21.94 47.71
C TYR A 3 34.88 23.45 47.46
N CYS A 4 35.03 23.85 46.21
CA CYS A 4 34.88 25.26 45.84
C CYS A 4 33.41 25.66 45.94
N CYS A 5 33.11 26.75 46.67
CA CYS A 5 31.73 27.22 46.83
C CYS A 5 31.20 28.07 45.66
N VAL A 6 32.01 28.33 44.64
CA VAL A 6 31.62 29.11 43.45
C VAL A 6 30.63 28.30 42.60
N PRO A 7 29.46 28.85 42.25
CA PRO A 7 28.50 28.19 41.35
C PRO A 7 29.17 27.73 40.05
N GLY A 8 28.87 26.51 39.60
CA GLY A 8 29.46 25.92 38.39
C GLY A 8 30.88 25.35 38.55
N CYS A 9 31.60 25.66 39.64
CA CYS A 9 32.93 25.11 39.87
C CYS A 9 32.86 23.72 40.52
N ARG A 10 33.35 22.68 39.82
CA ARG A 10 33.35 21.29 40.29
C ARG A 10 34.65 20.86 41.00
N LEU A 11 35.56 21.79 41.28
CA LEU A 11 36.86 21.48 41.85
C LEU A 11 36.79 21.18 43.36
N PHE A 12 37.49 20.12 43.76
CA PHE A 12 37.62 19.71 45.15
C PHE A 12 39.03 19.20 45.47
N SER A 13 39.40 19.24 46.75
CA SER A 13 40.79 19.08 47.21
C SER A 13 41.49 17.77 46.84
N ARG A 14 40.76 16.71 46.48
CA ARG A 14 41.33 15.39 46.12
C ARG A 14 41.63 15.26 44.62
N GLN A 15 41.11 16.16 43.77
CA GLN A 15 41.32 16.19 42.32
C GLN A 15 42.62 16.93 41.92
N ASN A 16 43.61 16.95 42.82
CA ASN A 16 44.82 17.80 42.77
C ASN A 16 45.85 17.32 41.72
N LYS A 17 45.45 17.17 40.46
CA LYS A 17 46.36 16.98 39.31
C LYS A 17 46.88 18.31 38.76
N GLU A 18 46.17 19.40 39.00
CA GLU A 18 46.58 20.76 38.64
C GLU A 18 46.77 21.56 39.92
N ASN A 19 47.94 22.16 40.10
CA ASN A 19 48.47 22.90 41.25
C ASN A 19 47.52 23.96 41.88
N THR A 20 46.38 23.51 42.44
CA THR A 20 45.21 24.33 42.81
C THR A 20 45.07 24.37 44.33
N SER A 21 45.31 25.54 44.92
CA SER A 21 45.07 25.81 46.34
C SER A 21 43.62 26.22 46.63
N PHE A 22 43.14 25.94 47.85
CA PHE A 22 41.80 26.29 48.33
C PHE A 22 41.90 27.31 49.48
N HIS A 23 41.27 28.47 49.33
CA HIS A 23 41.40 29.61 50.24
C HIS A 23 40.13 29.81 51.07
N LYS A 24 40.30 30.14 52.35
CA LYS A 24 39.18 30.45 53.25
C LYS A 24 38.64 31.85 52.94
N PHE A 25 37.39 32.09 53.31
CA PHE A 25 36.87 33.45 53.32
C PHE A 25 37.67 34.34 54.28
N PRO A 26 37.92 35.60 53.92
CA PRO A 26 38.58 36.57 54.80
C PRO A 26 37.80 36.82 56.09
N GLN A 27 38.51 37.19 57.17
CA GLN A 27 37.89 37.55 58.45
C GLN A 27 37.27 38.96 58.42
N ASP A 28 37.75 39.82 57.53
CA ASP A 28 37.18 41.16 57.30
C ASP A 28 35.80 41.04 56.64
N LYS A 29 34.77 41.55 57.35
CA LYS A 29 33.36 41.48 56.95
C LYS A 29 33.08 42.21 55.63
N GLU A 30 33.76 43.33 55.35
CA GLU A 30 33.54 44.10 54.12
C GLU A 30 34.12 43.39 52.90
N LEU A 31 35.28 42.75 53.07
CA LEU A 31 35.87 41.91 52.03
C LEU A 31 35.05 40.64 51.80
N GLN A 32 34.53 40.05 52.86
CA GLN A 32 33.66 38.88 52.79
C GLN A 32 32.39 39.19 51.98
N LYS A 33 31.73 40.33 52.21
CA LYS A 33 30.59 40.80 51.39
C LYS A 33 30.98 40.94 49.92
N THR A 34 32.13 41.54 49.64
CA THR A 34 32.64 41.69 48.27
C THR A 34 32.84 40.34 47.58
N TRP A 35 33.35 39.34 48.30
CA TRP A 35 33.52 37.99 47.78
C TRP A 35 32.17 37.32 47.46
N ILE A 36 31.18 37.47 48.34
CA ILE A 36 29.83 36.92 48.17
C ILE A 36 29.15 37.45 46.90
N VAL A 37 29.18 38.78 46.73
CA VAL A 37 28.63 39.46 45.55
C VAL A 37 29.33 38.95 44.28
N LYS A 38 30.68 38.86 44.30
CA LYS A 38 31.45 38.41 43.14
C LYS A 38 31.14 36.96 42.77
N ILE A 39 31.03 36.05 43.74
CA ILE A 39 30.68 34.65 43.47
C ILE A 39 29.21 34.43 43.12
N ARG A 40 28.40 35.49 43.05
CA ARG A 40 26.96 35.47 42.74
C ARG A 40 26.20 34.48 43.63
N ARG A 41 26.42 34.55 44.94
CA ARG A 41 25.61 33.83 45.94
C ARG A 41 25.00 34.79 46.94
N ASP A 42 23.83 34.44 47.45
CA ASP A 42 23.20 35.13 48.56
C ASP A 42 23.35 34.32 49.84
N ILE A 43 23.65 34.98 50.97
CA ILE A 43 23.59 34.32 52.27
C ILE A 43 22.12 34.16 52.63
N GLY A 44 21.68 32.91 52.77
CA GLY A 44 20.29 32.57 53.05
C GLY A 44 20.18 31.13 53.55
N PRO A 45 18.96 30.56 53.61
CA PRO A 45 18.74 29.19 54.09
C PRO A 45 19.52 28.15 53.28
N ASN A 46 19.77 28.41 52.00
CA ASN A 46 20.44 27.49 51.08
C ASN A 46 21.97 27.65 51.00
N PHE A 47 22.54 28.70 51.60
CA PHE A 47 23.99 28.92 51.59
C PHE A 47 24.44 29.74 52.80
N GLN A 48 25.24 29.10 53.66
CA GLN A 48 25.86 29.74 54.83
C GLN A 48 27.38 29.59 54.77
N ILE A 49 28.09 30.67 55.08
CA ILE A 49 29.55 30.65 55.14
C ILE A 49 29.96 30.01 56.46
N THR A 50 30.49 28.80 56.39
CA THR A 50 31.03 28.06 57.54
C THR A 50 32.55 28.11 57.54
N LYS A 51 33.16 27.63 58.63
CA LYS A 51 34.62 27.47 58.73
C LYS A 51 35.21 26.56 57.64
N ASN A 52 34.38 25.80 56.90
CA ASN A 52 34.81 24.88 55.84
C ASN A 52 34.54 25.39 54.42
N THR A 53 33.88 26.54 54.27
CA THR A 53 33.63 27.15 52.95
C THR A 53 34.95 27.65 52.34
N ARG A 54 35.26 27.25 51.10
CA ARG A 54 36.51 27.60 50.40
C ARG A 54 36.24 28.04 48.96
N VAL A 55 37.12 28.90 48.44
CA VAL A 55 37.19 29.26 47.01
C VAL A 55 38.53 28.75 46.46
N CYS A 56 38.52 28.13 45.28
CA CYS A 56 39.76 27.63 44.66
C CYS A 56 40.56 28.75 43.98
N SER A 57 41.87 28.56 43.86
CA SER A 57 42.82 29.53 43.29
C SER A 57 42.56 29.91 41.82
N LYS A 58 41.76 29.13 41.06
CA LYS A 58 41.40 29.48 39.67
C LYS A 58 40.52 30.74 39.54
N HIS A 59 39.90 31.18 40.64
CA HIS A 59 39.07 32.39 40.67
C HIS A 59 39.84 33.63 41.19
N PHE A 60 41.17 33.58 41.17
CA PHE A 60 42.05 34.67 41.55
C PHE A 60 43.15 34.81 40.50
N PHE A 61 43.63 36.03 40.27
CA PHE A 61 44.80 36.22 39.42
C PHE A 61 46.07 35.64 40.06
N PRO A 62 47.02 35.12 39.26
CA PRO A 62 48.30 34.61 39.75
C PRO A 62 49.09 35.62 40.59
N GLU A 63 48.92 36.92 40.34
CA GLU A 63 49.60 38.04 41.02
C GLU A 63 49.11 38.25 42.46
N CYS A 64 47.89 37.79 42.77
CA CYS A 64 47.27 37.86 44.09
C CYS A 64 47.89 36.88 45.09
N PHE A 65 48.84 36.04 44.67
CA PHE A 65 49.50 35.07 45.54
C PHE A 65 50.92 35.51 45.92
N SER A 66 51.28 35.32 47.20
CA SER A 66 52.67 35.34 47.66
C SER A 66 53.09 33.91 48.04
N ARG A 67 54.37 33.59 47.82
CA ARG A 67 54.95 32.34 48.30
C ARG A 67 55.62 32.60 49.65
N THR A 68 55.31 31.79 50.65
CA THR A 68 56.07 31.78 51.90
C THR A 68 57.42 31.11 51.69
N LEU A 69 58.40 31.36 52.58
CA LEU A 69 59.72 30.69 52.57
C LEU A 69 59.62 29.15 52.60
N THR A 70 58.47 28.61 53.01
CA THR A 70 58.12 27.18 53.05
C THR A 70 57.44 26.66 51.76
N GLY A 71 57.34 27.47 50.71
CA GLY A 71 56.80 27.05 49.40
C GLY A 71 55.26 27.03 49.28
N ILE A 72 54.52 27.39 50.34
CA ILE A 72 53.05 27.42 50.33
C ILE A 72 52.55 28.69 49.63
N ARG A 73 51.61 28.55 48.70
CA ARG A 73 50.89 29.66 48.05
C ARG A 73 49.85 30.25 49.01
N LYS A 74 50.06 31.48 49.49
CA LYS A 74 49.12 32.24 50.31
C LYS A 74 48.54 33.39 49.49
N LEU A 75 47.24 33.66 49.65
CA LEU A 75 46.60 34.82 49.03
C LEU A 75 47.03 36.09 49.79
N LYS A 76 47.50 37.11 49.06
CA LYS A 76 47.84 38.44 49.60
C LYS A 76 46.56 39.12 50.14
N GLU A 77 46.69 39.99 51.14
CA GLU A 77 45.53 40.69 51.76
C GLU A 77 44.83 41.70 50.83
N VAL A 78 45.43 41.99 49.67
CA VAL A 78 44.91 42.99 48.72
C VAL A 78 43.76 42.40 47.89
N LYS A 79 42.64 43.10 47.94
CA LYS A 79 41.29 42.64 47.70
C LYS A 79 40.89 42.73 46.22
N GLN A 80 40.64 41.59 45.56
CA GLN A 80 39.63 41.43 44.50
C GLN A 80 39.59 39.97 44.00
N ILE A 81 38.40 39.35 44.03
CA ILE A 81 38.14 38.11 43.28
C ILE A 81 37.88 38.50 41.83
N TYR A 82 38.53 37.81 40.91
CA TYR A 82 38.30 37.98 39.48
C TYR A 82 37.78 36.68 38.87
N PHE A 83 36.66 36.80 38.17
CA PHE A 83 36.25 35.79 37.20
C PHE A 83 36.95 36.11 35.90
N SER A 84 37.64 35.14 35.31
CA SER A 84 38.07 35.21 33.92
C SER A 84 36.81 35.31 33.07
N ASN A 85 36.34 36.54 32.84
CA ASN A 85 35.30 36.88 31.87
C ASN A 85 35.90 36.67 30.47
N ASP A 86 35.94 35.41 30.06
CA ASP A 86 35.81 34.94 28.67
C ASP A 86 35.33 33.47 28.73
N MET A 87 34.27 33.22 29.49
CA MET A 87 33.33 32.16 29.16
C MET A 87 32.22 32.83 28.37
N PRO A 88 31.86 32.31 27.17
CA PRO A 88 30.91 32.95 26.30
C PRO A 88 29.63 33.22 27.09
N ASN A 89 29.20 34.47 27.00
CA ASN A 89 27.98 34.95 27.60
C ASN A 89 26.81 34.19 26.98
N THR A 90 26.46 33.03 27.53
CA THR A 90 25.06 32.58 27.51
C THR A 90 24.35 33.30 28.66
N ASP A 91 24.38 34.63 28.63
CA ASP A 91 23.23 35.37 29.09
C ASP A 91 22.09 34.88 28.21
N HIS A 92 21.00 34.48 28.84
CA HIS A 92 19.74 34.36 28.15
C HIS A 92 19.50 35.68 27.40
N ASP A 93 19.51 35.58 26.08
CA ASP A 93 19.03 36.60 25.17
C ASP A 93 17.53 36.82 25.44
N TYR A 94 17.22 37.67 26.43
CA TYR A 94 15.88 38.19 26.72
C TYR A 94 15.68 39.55 26.03
N CYS A 95 16.44 39.88 24.99
CA CYS A 95 16.35 41.16 24.29
C CYS A 95 16.12 41.01 22.78
N VAL A 96 15.47 39.93 22.35
CA VAL A 96 14.63 39.98 21.16
C VAL A 96 13.25 40.39 21.65
N GLU A 97 12.78 41.59 21.29
CA GLU A 97 11.38 41.94 21.50
C GLU A 97 10.53 40.80 20.90
N PRO A 98 9.58 40.22 21.67
CA PRO A 98 8.77 39.14 21.13
C PRO A 98 8.09 39.66 19.87
N MET A 99 8.26 38.95 18.75
CA MET A 99 7.62 39.30 17.48
C MET A 99 6.18 39.73 17.76
N THR A 100 5.79 40.87 17.19
CA THR A 100 4.43 41.38 17.32
C THR A 100 3.43 40.32 16.86
N THR A 101 2.21 40.37 17.36
CA THR A 101 1.16 39.42 16.94
C THR A 101 0.95 39.46 15.43
N GLU A 102 1.10 40.63 14.77
CA GLU A 102 1.08 40.71 13.32
C GLU A 102 2.27 39.99 12.66
N GLU A 103 3.50 40.17 13.15
CA GLU A 103 4.69 39.48 12.62
C GLU A 103 4.62 37.97 12.81
N GLN A 104 4.12 37.50 13.95
CA GLN A 104 3.87 36.07 14.20
C GLN A 104 2.83 35.51 13.24
N LEU A 105 1.77 36.28 12.96
CA LEU A 105 0.72 35.88 12.03
C LEU A 105 1.25 35.79 10.59
N VAL A 106 2.11 36.74 10.18
CA VAL A 106 2.74 36.73 8.85
C VAL A 106 3.69 35.53 8.73
N ALA A 107 4.60 35.34 9.68
CA ALA A 107 5.53 34.21 9.67
C ALA A 107 4.81 32.84 9.69
N ALA A 108 3.73 32.71 10.47
CA ALA A 108 2.92 31.49 10.49
C ALA A 108 2.20 31.24 9.16
N ARG A 109 1.70 32.29 8.50
CA ARG A 109 1.06 32.18 7.17
C ARG A 109 2.07 31.78 6.10
N GLU A 110 3.27 32.35 6.12
CA GLU A 110 4.36 31.98 5.22
C GLU A 110 4.79 30.52 5.43
N GLU A 111 4.90 30.08 6.69
CA GLU A 111 5.23 28.69 7.02
C GLU A 111 4.14 27.71 6.57
N ILE A 112 2.85 28.05 6.77
CA ILE A 112 1.73 27.26 6.25
C ILE A 112 1.79 27.18 4.72
N SER A 113 2.10 28.29 4.04
CA SER A 113 2.24 28.31 2.58
C SER A 113 3.40 27.43 2.11
N ARG A 114 4.52 27.44 2.83
CA ARG A 114 5.69 26.59 2.53
C ARG A 114 5.38 25.12 2.74
N LEU A 115 4.86 24.76 3.91
CA LEU A 115 4.52 23.38 4.27
C LEU A 115 3.39 22.81 3.39
N SER A 116 2.44 23.64 2.95
CA SER A 116 1.40 23.21 2.01
C SER A 116 2.00 22.91 0.63
N ALA A 117 2.87 23.77 0.11
CA ALA A 117 3.58 23.52 -1.15
C ALA A 117 4.47 22.26 -1.07
N GLU A 118 5.20 22.06 0.03
CA GLU A 118 5.99 20.85 0.26
C GLU A 118 5.12 19.59 0.34
N ASN A 119 3.98 19.65 1.05
CA ASN A 119 3.03 18.54 1.11
C ASN A 119 2.42 18.21 -0.26
N GLU A 120 2.13 19.21 -1.10
CA GLU A 120 1.66 18.99 -2.47
C GLU A 120 2.73 18.32 -3.33
N ALA A 121 3.98 18.77 -3.23
CA ALA A 121 5.11 18.14 -3.90
C ALA A 121 5.33 16.70 -3.41
N LEU A 122 5.19 16.42 -2.11
CA LEU A 122 5.29 15.05 -1.59
C LEU A 122 4.12 14.18 -2.07
N LYS A 123 2.90 14.72 -2.15
CA LYS A 123 1.72 14.01 -2.69
C LYS A 123 1.86 13.68 -4.18
N SER A 124 2.52 14.53 -4.97
CA SER A 124 2.77 14.25 -6.39
C SER A 124 3.73 13.08 -6.61
N HIS A 125 4.52 12.70 -5.59
CA HIS A 125 5.44 11.55 -5.64
C HIS A 125 4.84 10.27 -5.02
N GLN A 126 3.66 10.34 -4.39
CA GLN A 126 3.01 9.15 -3.85
C GLN A 126 2.50 8.25 -4.97
N PHE A 127 2.55 6.93 -4.75
CA PHE A 127 1.94 6.01 -5.71
C PHE A 127 0.41 6.08 -5.58
N GLY A 128 -0.26 6.61 -6.60
CA GLY A 128 -1.70 6.75 -6.62
C GLY A 128 -2.21 7.14 -8.01
N ILE A 129 -3.49 6.88 -8.25
CA ILE A 129 -4.10 7.06 -9.58
C ILE A 129 -3.92 8.49 -10.10
N GLN A 130 -3.93 9.48 -9.21
CA GLN A 130 -3.74 10.90 -9.54
C GLN A 130 -2.47 11.20 -10.34
N ASN A 131 -1.42 10.40 -10.16
CA ASN A 131 -0.13 10.64 -10.83
C ASN A 131 -0.01 9.93 -12.19
N PHE A 132 -1.03 9.17 -12.60
CA PHE A 132 -1.05 8.42 -13.85
C PHE A 132 -2.15 8.88 -14.83
N MET A 133 -3.06 9.76 -14.41
CA MET A 133 -4.26 10.15 -15.17
C MET A 133 -3.95 10.71 -16.57
N SER A 134 -2.79 11.36 -16.74
CA SER A 134 -2.36 11.97 -18.00
C SER A 134 -1.60 11.02 -18.94
N ASN A 135 -1.28 9.79 -18.50
CA ASN A 135 -0.50 8.84 -19.28
C ASN A 135 -1.27 7.54 -19.54
N PRO A 136 -1.96 7.42 -20.69
CA PRO A 136 -2.73 6.23 -21.05
C PRO A 136 -1.91 4.93 -21.01
N LYS A 137 -0.63 4.98 -21.39
CA LYS A 137 0.25 3.80 -21.35
C LYS A 137 0.45 3.28 -19.93
N LEU A 138 0.61 4.18 -18.95
CA LEU A 138 0.73 3.78 -17.54
C LEU A 138 -0.61 3.28 -16.99
N ILE A 139 -1.73 3.88 -17.39
CA ILE A 139 -3.06 3.38 -17.03
C ILE A 139 -3.26 1.96 -17.54
N GLN A 140 -2.98 1.71 -18.82
CA GLN A 140 -3.08 0.38 -19.42
C GLN A 140 -2.14 -0.63 -18.76
N PHE A 141 -0.90 -0.22 -18.46
CA PHE A 141 0.07 -1.06 -17.77
C PHE A 141 -0.41 -1.47 -16.37
N TYR A 142 -0.86 -0.51 -15.55
CA TYR A 142 -1.24 -0.79 -14.16
C TYR A 142 -2.62 -1.40 -14.01
N THR A 143 -3.56 -1.09 -14.91
CA THR A 143 -4.98 -1.42 -14.70
C THR A 143 -5.58 -2.32 -15.77
N GLY A 144 -4.96 -2.39 -16.95
CA GLY A 144 -5.52 -3.06 -18.12
C GLY A 144 -6.51 -2.22 -18.94
N PHE A 145 -6.99 -1.09 -18.41
CA PHE A 145 -7.89 -0.19 -19.14
C PHE A 145 -7.14 0.64 -20.18
N PRO A 146 -7.75 0.96 -21.33
CA PRO A 146 -7.06 1.68 -22.41
C PRO A 146 -6.63 3.10 -22.00
N ASP A 147 -7.43 3.76 -21.18
CA ASP A 147 -7.22 5.14 -20.75
C ASP A 147 -7.91 5.43 -19.41
N PHE A 148 -7.60 6.62 -18.85
CA PHE A 148 -8.15 7.05 -17.57
C PHE A 148 -9.66 7.33 -17.63
N ASP A 149 -10.19 7.77 -18.77
CA ASP A 149 -11.61 8.10 -18.90
C ASP A 149 -12.47 6.85 -18.83
N THR A 150 -12.06 5.77 -19.50
CA THR A 150 -12.70 4.45 -19.43
C THR A 150 -12.65 3.90 -18.01
N LEU A 151 -11.47 3.94 -17.37
CA LEU A 151 -11.31 3.51 -15.98
C LEU A 151 -12.21 4.30 -15.03
N ARG A 152 -12.26 5.63 -15.19
CA ARG A 152 -13.08 6.53 -14.39
C ARG A 152 -14.56 6.26 -14.61
N ALA A 153 -15.01 6.06 -15.85
CA ALA A 153 -16.40 5.75 -16.16
C ALA A 153 -16.87 4.46 -15.47
N VAL A 154 -16.06 3.40 -15.52
CA VAL A 154 -16.35 2.15 -14.80
C VAL A 154 -16.39 2.38 -13.28
N PHE A 155 -15.43 3.12 -12.73
CA PHE A 155 -15.45 3.43 -11.29
C PHE A 155 -16.69 4.23 -10.88
N LEU A 156 -17.09 5.24 -11.66
CA LEU A 156 -18.28 6.06 -11.37
C LEU A 156 -19.57 5.24 -11.44
N ALA A 157 -19.66 4.26 -12.35
CA ALA A 157 -20.80 3.35 -12.42
C ALA A 157 -20.90 2.45 -11.16
N LEU A 158 -19.75 2.08 -10.59
CA LEU A 158 -19.67 1.26 -9.36
C LEU A 158 -19.83 2.11 -8.08
N GLN A 159 -19.43 3.38 -8.11
CA GLN A 159 -19.31 4.23 -6.92
C GLN A 159 -20.55 4.26 -5.99
N PRO A 160 -21.81 4.36 -6.49
CA PRO A 160 -22.98 4.47 -5.63
C PRO A 160 -23.15 3.28 -4.67
N THR A 161 -22.86 2.06 -5.15
CA THR A 161 -22.93 0.86 -4.32
C THR A 161 -21.60 0.60 -3.60
N ALA A 162 -20.47 1.01 -4.19
CA ALA A 162 -19.15 0.83 -3.60
C ALA A 162 -18.98 1.64 -2.28
N GLN A 163 -19.59 2.81 -2.19
CA GLN A 163 -19.58 3.63 -0.97
C GLN A 163 -20.27 2.96 0.23
N SER A 164 -21.20 2.04 -0.03
CA SER A 164 -21.94 1.29 1.00
C SER A 164 -21.26 -0.03 1.41
N MET A 165 -20.13 -0.39 0.78
CA MET A 165 -19.45 -1.66 1.03
C MET A 165 -19.04 -1.81 2.50
N ALA A 166 -19.66 -2.77 3.20
CA ALA A 166 -19.21 -3.20 4.51
C ALA A 166 -17.90 -4.00 4.38
N SER A 167 -16.93 -3.74 5.26
CA SER A 167 -15.65 -4.46 5.25
C SER A 167 -15.86 -5.97 5.48
N TRP A 168 -15.11 -6.83 4.79
CA TRP A 168 -15.14 -8.29 5.00
C TRP A 168 -14.84 -8.70 6.46
N ALA A 169 -14.03 -7.91 7.18
CA ALA A 169 -13.77 -8.09 8.62
C ALA A 169 -15.02 -7.82 9.49
N GLN A 170 -15.96 -7.03 8.96
CA GLN A 170 -17.24 -6.72 9.60
C GLN A 170 -18.26 -7.84 9.31
N VAL A 171 -18.28 -8.37 8.08
CA VAL A 171 -19.09 -9.54 7.72
C VAL A 171 -18.68 -10.78 8.53
N GLN A 172 -17.38 -11.06 8.68
CA GLN A 172 -16.87 -12.13 9.55
C GLN A 172 -17.27 -11.98 11.02
N ARG A 173 -17.26 -10.76 11.56
CA ARG A 173 -17.66 -10.50 12.95
C ARG A 173 -19.16 -10.65 13.14
N ILE A 174 -19.98 -10.19 12.19
CA ILE A 174 -21.44 -10.34 12.23
C ILE A 174 -21.81 -11.83 12.26
N SER A 175 -21.17 -12.66 11.44
CA SER A 175 -21.38 -14.12 11.44
C SER A 175 -20.95 -14.80 12.74
N ALA A 176 -20.03 -14.21 13.52
CA ALA A 176 -19.52 -14.78 14.75
C ALA A 176 -20.21 -14.28 16.04
N THR A 177 -20.92 -13.15 16.02
CA THR A 177 -21.41 -12.49 17.25
C THR A 177 -22.89 -12.15 17.32
N ASN A 178 -23.70 -12.46 16.29
CA ASN A 178 -25.16 -12.22 16.31
C ASN A 178 -25.58 -10.78 16.69
N GLN A 179 -24.69 -9.80 16.51
CA GLN A 179 -24.96 -8.38 16.80
C GLN A 179 -25.30 -7.63 15.51
N HIS A 180 -26.51 -7.07 15.45
CA HIS A 180 -27.12 -6.41 14.29
C HIS A 180 -26.74 -4.92 14.12
N THR A 181 -25.63 -4.46 14.68
CA THR A 181 -25.20 -3.05 14.59
C THR A 181 -24.17 -2.85 13.48
N LEU A 182 -24.62 -2.34 12.33
CA LEU A 182 -23.78 -1.88 11.23
C LEU A 182 -23.02 -0.60 11.66
N ARG A 183 -21.72 -0.71 11.93
CA ARG A 183 -20.86 0.49 11.96
C ARG A 183 -20.62 0.94 10.52
N VAL A 184 -20.93 2.20 10.25
CA VAL A 184 -20.67 2.87 8.97
C VAL A 184 -19.20 2.66 8.57
N GLY A 185 -18.98 2.44 7.27
CA GLY A 185 -17.84 1.75 6.67
C GLY A 185 -16.45 2.13 7.17
N PHE A 186 -15.51 1.21 6.94
CA PHE A 186 -14.09 1.46 7.13
C PHE A 186 -13.65 2.59 6.18
N GLN A 187 -13.72 3.84 6.66
CA GLN A 187 -12.86 4.88 6.13
C GLN A 187 -11.44 4.45 6.50
N ALA A 188 -10.76 3.79 5.56
CA ALA A 188 -9.30 3.77 5.58
C ALA A 188 -8.91 5.25 5.53
N GLN A 189 -8.65 5.89 6.69
CA GLN A 189 -8.44 7.33 6.80
C GLN A 189 -7.27 7.85 5.94
N HIS A 190 -6.52 6.95 5.30
CA HIS A 190 -5.36 7.24 4.46
C HIS A 190 -5.50 6.89 2.97
N LEU A 191 -6.57 6.22 2.50
CA LEU A 191 -6.68 5.85 1.08
C LEU A 191 -8.10 6.01 0.51
N SER A 192 -8.23 6.86 -0.51
CA SER A 192 -9.50 7.11 -1.20
C SER A 192 -10.05 5.84 -1.85
N LEU A 193 -11.38 5.73 -1.98
CA LEU A 193 -12.02 4.56 -2.58
C LEU A 193 -11.52 4.27 -4.00
N PHE A 194 -11.23 5.31 -4.78
CA PHE A 194 -10.66 5.15 -6.12
C PHE A 194 -9.23 4.62 -6.07
N ASN A 195 -8.40 5.06 -5.12
CA ASN A 195 -7.07 4.48 -4.94
C ASN A 195 -7.11 3.04 -4.42
N GLN A 196 -8.13 2.66 -3.63
CA GLN A 196 -8.35 1.26 -3.26
C GLN A 196 -8.69 0.40 -4.48
N PHE A 197 -9.58 0.88 -5.36
CA PHE A 197 -9.91 0.23 -6.63
C PHE A 197 -8.67 0.10 -7.53
N PHE A 198 -7.92 1.20 -7.69
CA PHE A 198 -6.67 1.21 -8.47
C PHE A 198 -5.64 0.21 -7.92
N MET A 199 -5.46 0.13 -6.60
CA MET A 199 -4.59 -0.85 -5.97
C MET A 199 -5.02 -2.29 -6.28
N PHE A 200 -6.32 -2.58 -6.21
CA PHE A 200 -6.85 -3.89 -6.59
C PHE A 200 -6.58 -4.21 -8.06
N LEU A 201 -6.78 -3.26 -8.98
CA LEU A 201 -6.46 -3.44 -10.39
C LEU A 201 -4.96 -3.72 -10.61
N CYS A 202 -4.07 -2.97 -9.93
CA CYS A 202 -2.63 -3.23 -9.95
C CYS A 202 -2.27 -4.64 -9.48
N ARG A 203 -2.94 -5.12 -8.42
CA ARG A 203 -2.76 -6.48 -7.88
C ARG A 203 -3.07 -7.53 -8.93
N ILE A 204 -4.23 -7.44 -9.58
CA ILE A 204 -4.67 -8.47 -10.54
C ILE A 204 -3.94 -8.37 -11.88
N ARG A 205 -3.68 -7.15 -12.37
CA ARG A 205 -3.07 -6.90 -13.68
C ARG A 205 -1.60 -7.29 -13.69
N LEU A 206 -0.84 -6.83 -12.71
CA LEU A 206 0.62 -7.02 -12.64
C LEU A 206 1.05 -8.16 -11.71
N GLY A 207 0.12 -8.76 -10.97
CA GLY A 207 0.44 -9.84 -10.02
C GLY A 207 1.30 -9.36 -8.83
N LEU A 208 1.27 -8.07 -8.48
CA LEU A 208 2.12 -7.48 -7.43
C LEU A 208 1.89 -8.15 -6.07
N LEU A 209 2.95 -8.37 -5.29
CA LEU A 209 2.83 -8.95 -3.96
C LEU A 209 2.17 -7.96 -2.99
N GLU A 210 1.41 -8.45 -2.01
CA GLU A 210 0.74 -7.59 -1.03
C GLU A 210 1.72 -6.71 -0.25
N GLN A 211 2.92 -7.22 0.04
CA GLN A 211 3.98 -6.45 0.70
C GLN A 211 4.52 -5.30 -0.16
N ASP A 212 4.61 -5.49 -1.48
CA ASP A 212 5.03 -4.42 -2.41
C ASP A 212 3.94 -3.34 -2.50
N LEU A 213 2.67 -3.74 -2.61
CA LEU A 213 1.54 -2.80 -2.57
C LEU A 213 1.47 -2.04 -1.24
N ALA A 214 1.74 -2.70 -0.12
CA ALA A 214 1.78 -2.07 1.20
C ALA A 214 2.80 -0.92 1.24
N LEU A 215 4.00 -1.15 0.68
CA LEU A 215 5.04 -0.13 0.57
C LEU A 215 4.63 1.01 -0.38
N ARG A 216 4.13 0.70 -1.58
CA ARG A 216 3.73 1.70 -2.58
C ARG A 216 2.65 2.65 -2.07
N PHE A 217 1.62 2.09 -1.46
CA PHE A 217 0.45 2.84 -0.97
C PHE A 217 0.62 3.32 0.47
N ASN A 218 1.76 3.07 1.12
CA ASN A 218 2.05 3.43 2.51
C ASN A 218 0.95 2.99 3.51
N ILE A 219 0.54 1.72 3.40
CA ILE A 219 -0.45 1.09 4.27
C ILE A 219 0.06 -0.28 4.75
N SER A 220 -0.54 -0.84 5.80
CA SER A 220 -0.12 -2.17 6.26
C SER A 220 -0.51 -3.28 5.27
N GLN A 221 0.28 -4.34 5.17
CA GLN A 221 -0.03 -5.52 4.34
C GLN A 221 -1.42 -6.10 4.68
N SER A 222 -1.78 -6.13 5.97
CA SER A 222 -3.12 -6.57 6.40
C SER A 222 -4.25 -5.72 5.80
N THR A 223 -4.01 -4.42 5.57
CA THR A 223 -4.98 -3.51 4.95
C THR A 223 -5.07 -3.77 3.46
N VAL A 224 -3.95 -3.97 2.77
CA VAL A 224 -3.91 -4.39 1.36
C VAL A 224 -4.74 -5.65 1.14
N SER A 225 -4.51 -6.69 1.96
CA SER A 225 -5.21 -7.97 1.85
C SER A 225 -6.72 -7.80 2.01
N ARG A 226 -7.16 -7.05 3.04
CA ARG A 226 -8.59 -6.74 3.24
C ARG A 226 -9.21 -5.98 2.07
N ILE A 227 -8.50 -4.97 1.55
CA ILE A 227 -8.98 -4.20 0.39
C ILE A 227 -9.12 -5.11 -0.82
N CYS A 228 -8.11 -5.92 -1.13
CA CYS A 228 -8.13 -6.81 -2.29
C CYS A 228 -9.27 -7.82 -2.22
N VAL A 229 -9.48 -8.46 -1.06
CA VAL A 229 -10.61 -9.39 -0.86
C VAL A 229 -11.94 -8.67 -0.97
N THR A 230 -12.08 -7.48 -0.38
CA THR A 230 -13.34 -6.72 -0.41
C THR A 230 -13.70 -6.33 -1.85
N TRP A 231 -12.74 -5.82 -2.63
CA TRP A 231 -12.96 -5.48 -4.05
C TRP A 231 -13.20 -6.71 -4.92
N ALA A 232 -12.49 -7.82 -4.70
CA ALA A 232 -12.73 -9.06 -5.44
C ALA A 232 -14.18 -9.55 -5.29
N ASN A 233 -14.70 -9.58 -4.05
CA ASN A 233 -16.07 -9.99 -3.78
C ASN A 233 -17.09 -9.00 -4.34
N TYR A 234 -16.89 -7.70 -4.10
CA TYR A 234 -17.80 -6.68 -4.57
C TYR A 234 -17.91 -6.66 -6.11
N LEU A 235 -16.76 -6.67 -6.81
CA LEU A 235 -16.75 -6.72 -8.27
C LEU A 235 -17.34 -8.03 -8.80
N TYR A 236 -17.13 -9.15 -8.12
CA TYR A 236 -17.76 -10.41 -8.51
C TYR A 236 -19.29 -10.28 -8.52
N PHE A 237 -19.89 -9.71 -7.48
CA PHE A 237 -21.34 -9.50 -7.45
C PHE A 237 -21.80 -8.45 -8.47
N MET A 238 -21.11 -7.32 -8.57
CA MET A 238 -21.52 -6.24 -9.46
C MET A 238 -21.35 -6.60 -10.94
N LEU A 239 -20.18 -7.12 -11.31
CA LEU A 239 -19.89 -7.52 -12.69
C LEU A 239 -20.62 -8.80 -13.06
N GLY A 240 -20.77 -9.75 -12.13
CA GLY A 240 -21.54 -10.98 -12.34
C GLY A 240 -23.04 -10.75 -12.53
N SER A 241 -23.56 -9.58 -12.12
CA SER A 241 -24.94 -9.17 -12.39
C SER A 241 -25.13 -8.59 -13.79
N LEU A 242 -24.05 -8.31 -14.53
CA LEU A 242 -24.16 -7.79 -15.89
C LEU A 242 -24.62 -8.89 -16.84
N PRO A 243 -25.61 -8.63 -17.71
CA PRO A 243 -26.01 -9.57 -18.75
C PRO A 243 -24.97 -9.59 -19.87
N ILE A 244 -23.83 -10.23 -19.61
CA ILE A 244 -22.72 -10.36 -20.58
C ILE A 244 -23.03 -11.36 -21.70
N TRP A 245 -24.07 -12.18 -21.54
CA TRP A 245 -24.56 -13.07 -22.59
C TRP A 245 -25.45 -12.29 -23.56
N PRO A 246 -24.98 -11.97 -24.78
CA PRO A 246 -25.75 -11.16 -25.73
C PRO A 246 -26.97 -11.92 -26.25
N SER A 247 -28.01 -11.21 -26.72
CA SER A 247 -29.10 -11.83 -27.48
C SER A 247 -28.62 -12.33 -28.85
N ARG A 248 -29.40 -13.22 -29.51
CA ARG A 248 -29.03 -13.71 -30.84
C ARG A 248 -28.87 -12.58 -31.86
N ALA A 249 -29.80 -11.63 -31.85
CA ALA A 249 -29.76 -10.46 -32.73
C ALA A 249 -28.50 -9.60 -32.50
N ALA A 250 -28.09 -9.40 -31.24
CA ALA A 250 -26.88 -8.63 -30.93
C ALA A 250 -25.60 -9.34 -31.41
N VAL A 251 -25.54 -10.68 -31.33
CA VAL A 251 -24.42 -11.44 -31.90
C VAL A 251 -24.39 -11.27 -33.42
N ASP A 252 -25.53 -11.41 -34.10
CA ASP A 252 -25.60 -11.33 -35.56
C ASP A 252 -25.27 -9.92 -36.10
N GLU A 253 -25.52 -8.88 -35.30
CA GLU A 253 -25.18 -7.47 -35.58
C GLU A 253 -23.69 -7.17 -35.38
N LEU A 254 -23.09 -7.67 -34.30
CA LEU A 254 -21.69 -7.41 -33.96
C LEU A 254 -20.70 -8.38 -34.64
N MET A 255 -21.20 -9.50 -35.18
CA MET A 255 -20.38 -10.51 -35.84
C MET A 255 -19.66 -9.92 -37.07
N PRO A 256 -18.32 -10.00 -37.14
CA PRO A 256 -17.57 -9.52 -38.29
C PRO A 256 -17.99 -10.23 -39.58
N GLU A 257 -18.06 -9.48 -40.69
CA GLU A 257 -18.51 -10.01 -42.00
C GLU A 257 -17.75 -11.25 -42.46
N TYR A 258 -16.44 -11.31 -42.24
CA TYR A 258 -15.63 -12.47 -42.58
C TYR A 258 -16.03 -13.72 -41.77
N PHE A 259 -16.45 -13.53 -40.52
CA PHE A 259 -16.89 -14.61 -39.65
C PHE A 259 -18.28 -15.06 -40.07
N LYS A 260 -19.18 -14.12 -40.34
CA LYS A 260 -20.55 -14.35 -40.80
C LYS A 260 -20.61 -15.13 -42.11
N ALA A 261 -19.68 -14.87 -43.03
CA ALA A 261 -19.58 -15.60 -44.30
C ALA A 261 -19.25 -17.10 -44.13
N LEU A 262 -18.50 -17.46 -43.09
CA LEU A 262 -18.04 -18.83 -42.84
C LEU A 262 -18.92 -19.57 -41.83
N TYR A 263 -19.34 -18.87 -40.77
CA TYR A 263 -19.98 -19.45 -39.60
C TYR A 263 -21.14 -18.55 -39.09
N PRO A 264 -22.18 -18.31 -39.91
CA PRO A 264 -23.25 -17.35 -39.61
C PRO A 264 -24.13 -17.73 -38.41
N LYS A 265 -24.10 -19.00 -37.99
CA LYS A 265 -24.92 -19.50 -36.88
C LYS A 265 -24.17 -19.54 -35.55
N THR A 266 -22.89 -19.17 -35.52
CA THR A 266 -22.09 -19.30 -34.31
C THR A 266 -22.56 -18.33 -33.23
N ARG A 267 -23.02 -18.91 -32.12
CA ARG A 267 -23.46 -18.18 -30.94
C ARG A 267 -22.31 -17.81 -30.03
N VAL A 268 -21.44 -18.79 -29.79
CA VAL A 268 -20.34 -18.70 -28.84
C VAL A 268 -19.22 -19.64 -29.27
N ILE A 269 -18.01 -19.26 -28.92
CA ILE A 269 -16.80 -20.04 -29.06
C ILE A 269 -16.39 -20.48 -27.65
N LEU A 270 -16.31 -21.78 -27.42
CA LEU A 270 -15.95 -22.37 -26.14
C LEU A 270 -14.49 -22.80 -26.12
N ASP A 271 -13.80 -22.42 -25.05
CA ASP A 271 -12.43 -22.85 -24.77
C ASP A 271 -12.25 -23.15 -23.28
N CYS A 272 -11.37 -24.11 -22.98
CA CYS A 272 -10.99 -24.43 -21.61
C CYS A 272 -9.61 -23.85 -21.30
N THR A 273 -9.57 -22.90 -20.39
CA THR A 273 -8.31 -22.32 -19.91
C THR A 273 -7.92 -22.90 -18.55
N GLU A 274 -6.64 -23.22 -18.40
CA GLU A 274 -6.07 -23.74 -17.16
C GLU A 274 -5.19 -22.72 -16.45
N VAL A 275 -5.32 -22.63 -15.13
CA VAL A 275 -4.52 -21.78 -14.24
C VAL A 275 -3.73 -22.63 -13.26
N ARG A 276 -2.46 -22.32 -13.04
CA ARG A 276 -1.57 -23.07 -12.15
C ARG A 276 -1.87 -22.77 -10.69
N VAL A 277 -1.99 -23.81 -9.86
CA VAL A 277 -2.29 -23.68 -8.42
C VAL A 277 -1.28 -24.46 -7.58
N GLN A 278 -1.07 -24.01 -6.35
CA GLN A 278 -0.16 -24.68 -5.42
C GLN A 278 -0.62 -26.11 -5.17
N THR A 279 0.30 -27.06 -5.31
CA THR A 279 0.05 -28.47 -5.05
C THR A 279 -0.38 -28.65 -3.59
N ALA A 280 -1.58 -29.21 -3.40
CA ALA A 280 -2.08 -29.55 -2.08
C ALA A 280 -1.22 -30.64 -1.44
N SER A 281 -1.03 -30.59 -0.13
CA SER A 281 -0.31 -31.63 0.62
C SER A 281 -1.07 -32.97 0.64
N SER A 282 -2.39 -32.94 0.43
CA SER A 282 -3.22 -34.14 0.29
C SER A 282 -3.00 -34.80 -1.08
N LYS A 283 -2.64 -36.09 -1.07
CA LYS A 283 -2.44 -36.88 -2.29
C LYS A 283 -3.72 -36.99 -3.14
N VAL A 284 -4.90 -37.03 -2.51
CA VAL A 284 -6.20 -37.14 -3.20
C VAL A 284 -6.52 -35.84 -3.95
N LEU A 285 -6.42 -34.70 -3.27
CA LEU A 285 -6.60 -33.38 -3.90
C LEU A 285 -5.56 -33.14 -4.99
N ASN A 286 -4.33 -33.62 -4.80
CA ASN A 286 -3.29 -33.52 -5.84
C ASN A 286 -3.67 -34.33 -7.09
N SER A 287 -4.10 -35.60 -6.96
CA SER A 287 -4.52 -36.39 -8.12
C SER A 287 -5.72 -35.78 -8.87
N GLU A 288 -6.64 -35.14 -8.17
CA GLU A 288 -7.81 -34.49 -8.80
C GLU A 288 -7.43 -33.17 -9.49
N THR A 289 -6.56 -32.38 -8.87
CA THR A 289 -6.16 -31.08 -9.42
C THR A 289 -4.99 -31.17 -10.39
N TYR A 290 -4.39 -32.35 -10.59
CA TYR A 290 -3.30 -32.55 -11.53
C TYR A 290 -3.81 -32.61 -12.97
N SER A 291 -3.43 -31.62 -13.78
CA SER A 291 -3.63 -31.68 -15.23
C SER A 291 -2.50 -32.50 -15.85
N HIS A 292 -2.87 -33.67 -16.38
CA HIS A 292 -1.96 -34.50 -17.17
C HIS A 292 -1.47 -33.76 -18.43
N TYR A 293 -2.30 -32.86 -18.98
CA TYR A 293 -1.97 -32.06 -20.15
C TYR A 293 -0.88 -31.02 -19.85
N LYS A 294 -0.90 -30.39 -18.66
CA LYS A 294 0.10 -29.40 -18.24
C LYS A 294 1.22 -29.95 -17.35
N GLY A 295 1.13 -31.21 -16.92
CA GLY A 295 2.10 -31.84 -16.02
C GLY A 295 2.21 -31.15 -14.65
N THR A 296 1.14 -30.50 -14.19
CA THR A 296 1.15 -29.70 -12.96
C THR A 296 -0.24 -29.61 -12.35
N THR A 297 -0.30 -29.18 -11.09
CA THR A 297 -1.57 -28.90 -10.42
C THR A 297 -2.21 -27.63 -11.01
N THR A 298 -3.38 -27.77 -11.64
CA THR A 298 -4.13 -26.67 -12.25
C THR A 298 -5.59 -26.67 -11.81
N LEU A 299 -6.23 -25.52 -11.98
CA LEU A 299 -7.67 -25.41 -12.05
C LEU A 299 -8.04 -25.12 -13.50
N LYS A 300 -9.16 -25.69 -13.96
CA LYS A 300 -9.68 -25.50 -15.31
C LYS A 300 -10.99 -24.72 -15.28
N SER A 301 -11.17 -23.77 -16.19
CA SER A 301 -12.42 -23.04 -16.38
C SER A 301 -12.79 -23.04 -17.86
N LEU A 302 -14.10 -23.13 -18.12
CA LEU A 302 -14.70 -22.95 -19.43
C LEU A 302 -15.01 -21.47 -19.62
N VAL A 303 -14.49 -20.91 -20.71
CA VAL A 303 -14.76 -19.55 -21.15
C VAL A 303 -15.56 -19.58 -22.45
N GLY A 304 -16.47 -18.62 -22.60
CA GLY A 304 -17.23 -18.40 -23.81
C GLY A 304 -16.93 -17.03 -24.39
N ILE A 305 -16.59 -17.01 -25.67
CA ILE A 305 -16.22 -15.82 -26.42
C ILE A 305 -17.22 -15.67 -27.56
N SER A 306 -17.78 -14.48 -27.74
CA SER A 306 -18.64 -14.17 -28.88
C SER A 306 -17.79 -14.01 -30.16
N PRO A 307 -18.36 -14.24 -31.36
CA PRO A 307 -17.65 -14.05 -32.64
C PRO A 307 -16.95 -12.70 -32.83
N ASP A 308 -17.46 -11.63 -32.22
CA ASP A 308 -16.85 -10.29 -32.20
C ASP A 308 -15.59 -10.20 -31.32
N GLY A 309 -15.36 -11.20 -30.46
CA GLY A 309 -14.21 -11.29 -29.56
C GLY A 309 -14.48 -10.94 -28.11
N SER A 310 -15.73 -10.56 -27.79
CA SER A 310 -16.12 -10.21 -26.43
C SER A 310 -16.25 -11.44 -25.54
N MET A 311 -15.85 -11.34 -24.28
CA MET A 311 -16.04 -12.38 -23.26
C MET A 311 -17.52 -12.40 -22.85
N THR A 312 -18.23 -13.47 -23.18
CA THR A 312 -19.67 -13.60 -22.93
C THR A 312 -20.02 -14.63 -21.86
N PHE A 313 -19.07 -15.48 -21.48
CA PHE A 313 -19.27 -16.47 -20.43
C PHE A 313 -17.95 -16.81 -19.72
N VAL A 314 -18.02 -16.97 -18.40
CA VAL A 314 -16.89 -17.44 -17.57
C VAL A 314 -17.44 -18.40 -16.54
N SER A 315 -17.02 -19.66 -16.56
CA SER A 315 -17.41 -20.64 -15.54
C SER A 315 -16.60 -20.46 -14.26
N SER A 316 -17.10 -21.03 -13.16
CA SER A 316 -16.27 -21.34 -11.99
C SER A 316 -15.05 -22.19 -12.38
N LEU A 317 -14.03 -22.16 -11.54
CA LEU A 317 -12.85 -23.01 -11.65
C LEU A 317 -13.15 -24.40 -11.07
N TYR A 318 -12.85 -25.42 -11.86
CA TYR A 318 -12.94 -26.83 -11.54
C TYR A 318 -11.54 -27.45 -11.39
N THR A 319 -11.48 -28.68 -10.92
CA THR A 319 -10.22 -29.43 -10.80
C THR A 319 -9.57 -29.65 -12.16
N GLY A 320 -8.23 -29.59 -12.25
CA GLY A 320 -7.52 -29.67 -13.54
C GLY A 320 -7.73 -30.96 -14.34
N SER A 321 -8.14 -32.07 -13.71
CA SER A 321 -8.39 -33.35 -14.38
C SER A 321 -9.76 -33.48 -15.04
N ILE A 322 -10.69 -32.57 -14.76
CA ILE A 322 -12.05 -32.63 -15.30
C ILE A 322 -12.03 -32.53 -16.84
N SER A 323 -12.90 -33.30 -17.50
CA SER A 323 -13.02 -33.23 -18.94
C SER A 323 -13.77 -31.98 -19.41
N ASP A 324 -13.49 -31.54 -20.64
CA ASP A 324 -14.17 -30.39 -21.23
C ASP A 324 -15.68 -30.62 -21.36
N LYS A 325 -16.08 -31.87 -21.62
CA LYS A 325 -17.48 -32.30 -21.64
C LYS A 325 -18.15 -32.17 -20.27
N GLU A 326 -17.49 -32.62 -19.21
CA GLU A 326 -18.04 -32.55 -17.85
C GLU A 326 -18.14 -31.11 -17.34
N ILE A 327 -17.16 -30.24 -17.63
CA ILE A 327 -17.31 -28.81 -17.30
C ILE A 327 -18.50 -28.22 -18.07
N THR A 328 -18.60 -28.49 -19.38
CA THR A 328 -19.71 -27.96 -20.19
C THR A 328 -21.06 -28.35 -19.59
N LYS A 329 -21.23 -29.63 -19.23
CA LYS A 329 -22.44 -30.15 -18.58
C LYS A 329 -22.70 -29.57 -17.18
N SER A 330 -21.65 -29.36 -16.39
CA SER A 330 -21.75 -28.88 -15.00
C SER A 330 -21.86 -27.36 -14.90
N SER A 331 -21.57 -26.65 -15.99
CA SER A 331 -21.68 -25.21 -16.10
C SER A 331 -23.08 -24.79 -16.56
N VAL A 332 -23.40 -23.50 -16.46
CA VAL A 332 -24.71 -22.96 -16.84
C VAL A 332 -24.83 -22.71 -18.36
N ILE A 333 -23.77 -22.95 -19.14
CA ILE A 333 -23.70 -22.56 -20.56
C ILE A 333 -24.82 -23.16 -21.42
N LEU A 334 -25.18 -24.43 -21.17
CA LEU A 334 -26.20 -25.13 -21.95
C LEU A 334 -27.57 -24.45 -21.81
N ASN A 335 -27.88 -23.88 -20.64
CA ASN A 335 -29.15 -23.18 -20.39
C ASN A 335 -29.24 -21.81 -21.09
N LEU A 336 -28.11 -21.31 -21.63
CA LEU A 336 -28.04 -20.02 -22.32
C LEU A 336 -28.17 -20.14 -23.84
N LEU A 337 -28.07 -21.37 -24.38
CA LEU A 337 -28.16 -21.65 -25.80
C LEU A 337 -29.62 -21.79 -26.24
N GLU A 338 -29.89 -21.37 -27.47
CA GLU A 338 -31.19 -21.45 -28.13
C GLU A 338 -31.16 -22.51 -29.24
N GLU A 339 -32.34 -23.00 -29.63
CA GLU A 339 -32.47 -23.96 -30.74
C GLU A 339 -31.89 -23.37 -32.04
N GLY A 340 -31.06 -24.17 -32.73
CA GLY A 340 -30.40 -23.76 -33.97
C GLY A 340 -29.12 -22.93 -33.77
N ASP A 341 -28.71 -22.65 -32.52
CA ASP A 341 -27.39 -22.10 -32.22
C ASP A 341 -26.27 -23.05 -32.66
N ALA A 342 -25.14 -22.47 -33.09
CA ALA A 342 -23.91 -23.22 -33.31
C ALA A 342 -22.86 -22.83 -32.27
N VAL A 343 -22.27 -23.82 -31.62
CA VAL A 343 -21.17 -23.66 -30.66
C VAL A 343 -19.87 -24.04 -31.35
N MET A 344 -18.95 -23.09 -31.44
CA MET A 344 -17.61 -23.38 -31.98
C MET A 344 -16.70 -23.86 -30.86
N ALA A 345 -15.97 -24.96 -31.08
CA ALA A 345 -15.03 -25.48 -30.09
C ALA A 345 -13.91 -26.28 -30.75
N ASP A 346 -12.83 -26.48 -30.01
CA ASP A 346 -11.72 -27.32 -30.45
C ASP A 346 -12.14 -28.78 -30.68
N LYS A 347 -11.40 -29.50 -31.53
CA LYS A 347 -11.69 -30.91 -31.85
C LYS A 347 -11.76 -31.83 -30.61
N GLY A 348 -11.12 -31.45 -29.50
CA GLY A 348 -11.15 -32.18 -28.23
C GLY A 348 -12.48 -32.09 -27.47
N PHE A 349 -13.36 -31.15 -27.83
CA PHE A 349 -14.65 -30.94 -27.15
C PHE A 349 -15.70 -31.96 -27.63
N LEU A 350 -15.84 -33.05 -26.88
CA LEU A 350 -16.84 -34.09 -27.14
C LEU A 350 -18.22 -33.72 -26.56
N ILE A 351 -18.80 -32.61 -27.02
CA ILE A 351 -20.07 -32.04 -26.49
C ILE A 351 -21.26 -32.21 -27.43
N LYS A 352 -21.11 -32.94 -28.53
CA LYS A 352 -22.15 -33.07 -29.57
C LYS A 352 -23.47 -33.59 -28.99
N ASP A 353 -23.43 -34.65 -28.19
CA ASP A 353 -24.61 -35.23 -27.57
C ASP A 353 -25.33 -34.27 -26.61
N LEU A 354 -24.58 -33.42 -25.91
CA LEU A 354 -25.15 -32.39 -25.02
C LEU A 354 -25.87 -31.28 -25.81
N LEU A 355 -25.38 -30.95 -27.00
CA LEU A 355 -25.98 -29.92 -27.86
C LEU A 355 -27.17 -30.45 -28.65
N ASP A 356 -27.14 -31.73 -29.04
CA ASP A 356 -28.23 -32.39 -29.77
C ASP A 356 -29.54 -32.36 -28.95
N GLU A 357 -29.45 -32.45 -27.61
CA GLU A 357 -30.61 -32.32 -26.68
C GLU A 357 -31.30 -30.95 -26.74
N ILE A 358 -30.59 -29.91 -27.17
CA ILE A 358 -31.05 -28.51 -27.25
C ILE A 358 -31.28 -28.12 -28.72
N HIS A 359 -31.14 -29.06 -29.66
CA HIS A 359 -31.16 -28.80 -31.10
C HIS A 359 -30.13 -27.74 -31.55
N ALA A 360 -29.00 -27.68 -30.84
CA ALA A 360 -27.83 -26.87 -31.18
C ALA A 360 -26.78 -27.75 -31.87
N THR A 361 -25.80 -27.11 -32.54
CA THR A 361 -24.77 -27.82 -33.31
C THR A 361 -23.37 -27.48 -32.83
N VAL A 362 -22.45 -28.44 -32.85
CA VAL A 362 -21.02 -28.19 -32.65
C VAL A 362 -20.33 -27.91 -33.98
N VAL A 363 -19.53 -26.85 -34.05
CA VAL A 363 -18.70 -26.49 -35.19
C VAL A 363 -17.23 -26.59 -34.78
N ILE A 364 -16.48 -27.44 -35.48
CA ILE A 364 -15.04 -27.55 -35.30
C ILE A 364 -14.38 -26.83 -36.49
N PRO A 365 -13.65 -25.72 -36.26
CA PRO A 365 -12.98 -25.03 -37.35
C PRO A 365 -11.86 -25.91 -37.95
N PRO A 366 -11.60 -25.82 -39.27
CA PRO A 366 -10.56 -26.60 -39.90
C PRO A 366 -9.17 -26.13 -39.45
N PHE A 367 -8.27 -27.08 -39.14
CA PHE A 367 -6.89 -26.83 -38.66
C PHE A 367 -6.02 -26.00 -39.62
N LEU A 368 -6.39 -25.94 -40.90
CA LEU A 368 -5.67 -25.26 -41.97
C LEU A 368 -6.64 -24.33 -42.70
N CYS A 369 -7.08 -23.27 -42.03
CA CYS A 369 -7.79 -22.20 -42.72
C CYS A 369 -6.74 -21.22 -43.28
N PRO A 370 -6.66 -20.98 -44.61
CA PRO A 370 -5.65 -20.12 -45.23
C PRO A 370 -5.65 -18.68 -44.71
N ILE A 371 -6.74 -18.28 -44.04
CA ILE A 371 -6.98 -16.92 -43.57
C ILE A 371 -6.49 -16.73 -42.12
N GLY A 372 -6.27 -17.79 -41.33
CA GLY A 372 -5.73 -17.71 -39.95
C GLY A 372 -6.53 -16.86 -38.95
N THR A 373 -7.50 -16.06 -39.39
CA THR A 373 -8.10 -14.95 -38.64
C THR A 373 -8.98 -15.40 -37.50
N VAL A 374 -9.81 -16.43 -37.70
CA VAL A 374 -10.76 -16.91 -36.66
C VAL A 374 -10.00 -17.48 -35.46
N GLN A 375 -9.05 -18.38 -35.69
CA GLN A 375 -8.27 -19.00 -34.62
C GLN A 375 -7.37 -17.97 -33.90
N ILE A 376 -6.74 -17.06 -34.67
CA ILE A 376 -5.96 -15.95 -34.08
C ILE A 376 -6.85 -15.04 -33.22
N HIS A 377 -8.08 -14.75 -33.64
CA HIS A 377 -9.03 -13.91 -32.89
C HIS A 377 -9.39 -14.55 -31.54
N ILE A 378 -9.67 -15.86 -31.55
CA ILE A 378 -9.97 -16.65 -30.36
C ILE A 378 -8.75 -16.69 -29.42
N GLU A 379 -7.56 -16.99 -29.95
CA GLU A 379 -6.32 -17.01 -29.18
C GLU A 379 -6.01 -15.64 -28.56
N ARG A 380 -6.29 -14.54 -29.28
CA ARG A 380 -6.14 -13.17 -28.77
C ARG A 380 -7.13 -12.87 -27.64
N ALA A 381 -8.39 -13.28 -27.76
CA ALA A 381 -9.38 -13.12 -26.70
C ALA A 381 -8.96 -13.86 -25.41
N ILE A 382 -8.56 -15.13 -25.54
CA ILE A 382 -8.06 -15.94 -24.41
C ILE A 382 -6.78 -15.35 -23.83
N ARG A 383 -5.89 -14.82 -24.70
CA ARG A 383 -4.65 -14.16 -24.27
C ARG A 383 -4.93 -12.97 -23.35
N ARG A 384 -6.00 -12.21 -23.55
CA ARG A 384 -6.35 -11.09 -22.65
C ARG A 384 -6.58 -11.52 -21.21
N ILE A 385 -7.17 -12.70 -20.98
CA ILE A 385 -7.29 -13.23 -19.61
C ILE A 385 -5.89 -13.55 -19.06
N LYS A 386 -5.01 -14.13 -19.88
CA LYS A 386 -3.63 -14.46 -19.51
C LYS A 386 -2.75 -13.22 -19.27
N GLU A 387 -3.20 -12.02 -19.63
CA GLU A 387 -2.52 -10.78 -19.28
C GLU A 387 -2.74 -10.37 -17.80
N TYR A 388 -3.67 -11.01 -17.08
CA TYR A 388 -3.78 -10.83 -15.64
C TYR A 388 -2.73 -11.66 -14.91
N HIS A 389 -1.58 -11.03 -14.65
CA HIS A 389 -0.38 -11.69 -14.11
C HIS A 389 -0.53 -12.21 -12.67
N ILE A 390 -1.68 -11.99 -12.01
CA ILE A 390 -2.01 -12.69 -10.76
C ILE A 390 -2.08 -14.21 -10.95
N PHE A 391 -2.35 -14.69 -12.16
CA PHE A 391 -2.47 -16.10 -12.51
C PHE A 391 -1.19 -16.71 -13.12
N ASP A 392 -0.16 -15.90 -13.39
CA ASP A 392 1.13 -16.38 -13.92
C ASP A 392 1.88 -17.23 -12.89
N ARG A 393 1.76 -16.83 -11.63
CA ARG A 393 2.39 -17.52 -10.51
C ARG A 393 1.43 -18.56 -9.96
N VAL A 394 2.03 -19.57 -9.34
CA VAL A 394 1.30 -20.58 -8.58
C VAL A 394 0.43 -19.88 -7.52
N ILE A 395 -0.90 -19.98 -7.67
CA ILE A 395 -1.82 -19.36 -6.72
C ILE A 395 -1.65 -20.05 -5.36
N PRO A 396 -1.34 -19.31 -4.27
CA PRO A 396 -1.23 -19.90 -2.95
C PRO A 396 -2.60 -20.38 -2.47
N LEU A 397 -2.62 -21.47 -1.70
CA LEU A 397 -3.86 -22.03 -1.14
C LEU A 397 -4.64 -21.03 -0.28
N SER A 398 -3.97 -20.01 0.28
CA SER A 398 -4.61 -18.93 1.03
C SER A 398 -5.58 -18.08 0.20
N LEU A 399 -5.40 -18.03 -1.13
CA LEU A 399 -6.30 -17.33 -2.05
C LEU A 399 -7.39 -18.23 -2.64
N ALA A 400 -7.40 -19.53 -2.31
CA ALA A 400 -8.35 -20.50 -2.87
C ALA A 400 -9.81 -20.12 -2.59
N GLY A 401 -10.12 -19.56 -1.42
CA GLY A 401 -11.48 -19.11 -1.08
C GLY A 401 -12.00 -17.94 -1.93
N SER A 402 -11.13 -17.21 -2.62
CA SER A 402 -11.48 -16.06 -3.47
C SER A 402 -11.12 -16.25 -4.94
N VAL A 403 -10.55 -17.41 -5.32
CA VAL A 403 -9.99 -17.62 -6.65
C VAL A 403 -11.05 -17.55 -7.75
N ASN A 404 -12.25 -18.08 -7.49
CA ASN A 404 -13.38 -18.00 -8.42
C ASN A 404 -13.83 -16.56 -8.66
N HIS A 405 -13.88 -15.76 -7.60
CA HIS A 405 -14.25 -14.34 -7.71
C HIS A 405 -13.21 -13.57 -8.52
N LEU A 406 -11.93 -13.76 -8.22
CA LEU A 406 -10.83 -13.15 -8.98
C LEU A 406 -10.86 -13.55 -10.45
N TRP A 407 -11.06 -14.83 -10.74
CA TRP A 407 -11.10 -15.35 -12.11
C TRP A 407 -12.24 -14.73 -12.92
N THR A 408 -13.45 -14.75 -12.37
CA THR A 408 -14.64 -14.15 -13.00
C THR A 408 -14.45 -12.66 -13.23
N VAL A 409 -13.94 -11.93 -12.23
CA VAL A 409 -13.67 -10.48 -12.34
C VAL A 409 -12.64 -10.21 -13.44
N CYS A 410 -11.53 -10.95 -13.49
CA CYS A 410 -10.52 -10.76 -14.53
C CYS A 410 -11.10 -11.06 -15.92
N GLY A 411 -11.89 -12.13 -16.05
CA GLY A 411 -12.57 -12.48 -17.29
C GLY A 411 -13.48 -11.37 -17.80
N ILE A 412 -14.39 -10.86 -16.97
CA ILE A 412 -15.31 -9.78 -17.36
C ILE A 412 -14.58 -8.47 -17.62
N LEU A 413 -13.51 -8.17 -16.87
CA LEU A 413 -12.74 -6.95 -17.07
C LEU A 413 -12.06 -6.86 -18.45
N THR A 414 -11.83 -8.00 -19.12
CA THR A 414 -11.29 -8.01 -20.49
C THR A 414 -12.17 -7.28 -21.50
N ASN A 415 -13.49 -7.21 -21.26
CA ASN A 415 -14.43 -6.52 -22.15
C ASN A 415 -14.22 -5.00 -22.18
N PHE A 416 -13.59 -4.42 -21.15
CA PHE A 416 -13.30 -2.99 -21.11
C PHE A 416 -11.97 -2.60 -21.78
N GLN A 417 -11.25 -3.56 -22.36
CA GLN A 417 -9.98 -3.32 -23.04
C GLN A 417 -10.13 -2.84 -24.50
N GLY A 418 -11.37 -2.73 -24.99
CA GLY A 418 -11.69 -2.35 -26.37
C GLY A 418 -11.66 -3.54 -27.34
N PRO A 419 -11.88 -3.31 -28.65
CA PRO A 419 -11.97 -4.37 -29.66
C PRO A 419 -10.65 -5.13 -29.85
N LEU A 420 -10.73 -6.38 -30.31
CA LEU A 420 -9.57 -7.18 -30.71
C LEU A 420 -9.13 -6.74 -32.11
N CYS A 421 -8.29 -5.70 -32.19
CA CYS A 421 -7.66 -5.27 -33.45
C CYS A 421 -6.63 -6.28 -33.95
#